data_AF-A0A1A3KNX4-F1
#
_entry.id   AF-A0A1A3KNX4-F1
#
_cell.length_a   1.000
_cell.length_b   1.000
_cell.length_c   1.000
_cell.angle_alpha   90.00
_cell.angle_beta   90.00
_cell.angle_gamma   90.00
#
_symmetry.space_group_name_H-M   'P 1'
#
loop_
_entity.id
_entity.type
_entity.pdbx_description
1 polymer ?
#
loop_
_entity_poly.entity_id
_entity_poly.type
_entity_poly.pdbx_seq_one_letter_code
_entity_poly.pdbx_strand_id
1 'polypeptide(L)'
;MHPSHIPGFGNIQLATEPVSEQDVIALFNELVGMGILAHLRPVFYSGFDYYDSYFEYAESVTNSHVRELLPGISDVDEREREGVAEFKFNADSIIDDVVASIKKWTDMTFLVCWEVGKNQRSLAGDEITIDEPSDPTSRRYHGITHIGRLQSGGDHTVFILVLKDFLRILSADS
;
A
#
# COMPACT_ATOMS: atom_id res chain seq x y z
N MET A 1 17.05 -13.22 -1.77
CA MET A 1 18.11 -12.25 -2.10
C MET A 1 17.41 -10.91 -2.19
N HIS A 2 17.65 -9.99 -1.26
CA HIS A 2 17.03 -8.67 -1.30
C HIS A 2 17.65 -7.86 -2.43
N PRO A 3 16.86 -7.23 -3.29
CA PRO A 3 17.42 -6.26 -4.21
C PRO A 3 17.84 -5.03 -3.42
N SER A 4 19.13 -4.95 -3.10
CA SER A 4 19.74 -3.76 -2.51
C SER A 4 19.90 -2.64 -3.53
N HIS A 5 19.68 -2.92 -4.81
CA HIS A 5 19.75 -1.98 -5.93
C HIS A 5 18.42 -1.97 -6.68
N ILE A 6 17.87 -0.77 -6.91
CA ILE A 6 16.74 -0.54 -7.80
C ILE A 6 17.28 0.18 -9.04
N PRO A 7 17.13 -0.38 -10.25
CA PRO A 7 17.51 0.29 -11.50
C PRO A 7 16.93 1.70 -11.58
N GLY A 8 17.78 2.69 -11.90
CA GLY A 8 17.38 4.10 -12.00
C GLY A 8 17.33 4.88 -10.67
N PHE A 9 17.44 4.22 -9.52
CA PHE A 9 17.33 4.85 -8.20
C PHE A 9 18.53 4.62 -7.27
N GLY A 10 19.38 3.64 -7.59
CA GLY A 10 20.55 3.33 -6.77
C GLY A 10 20.21 2.33 -5.66
N ASN A 11 20.95 2.40 -4.55
CA ASN A 11 20.80 1.43 -3.48
C ASN A 11 19.81 1.89 -2.40
N ILE A 12 18.97 0.96 -1.93
CA ILE A 12 18.14 1.18 -0.74
C ILE A 12 19.05 1.09 0.49
N GLN A 13 18.98 2.07 1.40
CA GLN A 13 19.82 2.14 2.59
C GLN A 13 19.35 1.21 3.70
N LEU A 14 18.06 0.88 3.76
CA LEU A 14 17.55 -0.21 4.60
C LEU A 14 18.07 -1.58 4.14
N ALA A 15 19.21 -1.97 4.70
CA ALA A 15 19.91 -3.21 4.40
C ALA A 15 19.28 -4.47 5.03
N THR A 16 18.23 -4.32 5.85
CA THR A 16 17.58 -5.42 6.58
C THR A 16 16.10 -5.53 6.24
N GLU A 17 15.65 -6.79 6.09
CA GLU A 17 14.24 -7.12 5.93
C GLU A 17 13.43 -6.50 7.09
N PRO A 18 12.33 -5.77 6.83
CA PRO A 18 11.43 -5.32 7.88
C PRO A 18 11.04 -6.48 8.79
N VAL A 19 11.02 -6.25 10.11
CA VAL A 19 10.55 -7.22 11.12
C VAL A 19 9.42 -6.66 11.98
N SER A 20 9.06 -5.40 11.75
CA SER A 20 8.02 -4.68 12.47
C SER A 20 7.31 -3.68 11.56
N GLU A 21 6.14 -3.22 11.99
CA GLU A 21 5.39 -2.14 11.32
C GLU A 21 6.19 -0.83 11.24
N GLN A 22 7.02 -0.53 12.24
CA GLN A 22 7.88 0.65 12.25
C GLN A 22 8.94 0.61 11.14
N ASP A 23 9.47 -0.58 10.83
CA ASP A 23 10.39 -0.77 9.71
C ASP A 23 9.68 -0.58 8.36
N VAL A 24 8.41 -0.97 8.24
CA VAL A 24 7.58 -0.73 7.05
C VAL A 24 7.38 0.76 6.83
N ILE A 25 7.04 1.50 7.88
CA ILE A 25 6.88 2.96 7.83
C ILE A 25 8.20 3.63 7.41
N ALA A 26 9.33 3.21 8.00
CA ALA A 26 10.64 3.74 7.66
C ALA A 26 11.00 3.48 6.18
N LEU A 27 10.81 2.24 5.72
CA LEU A 27 11.07 1.87 4.33
C LEU A 27 10.19 2.63 3.34
N PHE A 28 8.89 2.75 3.63
CA PHE A 28 7.99 3.50 2.78
C PHE A 28 8.42 4.97 2.65
N ASN A 29 8.77 5.64 3.76
CA ASN A 29 9.24 7.02 3.73
C ASN A 29 10.58 7.17 2.99
N GLU A 30 11.48 6.20 3.10
CA GLU A 30 12.71 6.17 2.31
C GLU A 30 12.39 6.12 0.80
N LEU A 31 11.51 5.21 0.38
CA LEU A 31 11.10 5.06 -1.02
C LEU A 31 10.38 6.31 -1.56
N VAL A 32 9.59 7.00 -0.72
CA VAL A 32 9.01 8.30 -1.03
C VAL A 32 10.11 9.35 -1.22
N GLY A 33 11.06 9.44 -0.29
CA GLY A 33 12.19 10.39 -0.34
C GLY A 33 13.14 10.15 -1.52
N MET A 34 13.26 8.91 -1.98
CA MET A 34 14.00 8.54 -3.19
C MET A 34 13.26 8.86 -4.50
N GLY A 35 11.99 9.25 -4.43
CA GLY A 35 11.18 9.52 -5.62
C GLY A 35 10.49 8.30 -6.24
N ILE A 36 10.65 7.10 -5.65
CA ILE A 36 10.08 5.84 -6.16
C ILE A 36 8.57 5.81 -5.92
N LEU A 37 8.15 6.20 -4.71
CA LEU A 37 6.76 6.25 -4.28
C LEU A 37 6.25 7.70 -4.10
N ALA A 38 6.90 8.69 -4.72
CA ALA A 38 6.57 10.11 -4.52
C ALA A 38 5.16 10.52 -4.95
N HIS A 39 4.46 9.67 -5.71
CA HIS A 39 3.05 9.87 -6.04
C HIS A 39 2.08 9.43 -4.93
N LEU A 40 2.52 8.71 -3.90
CA LEU A 40 1.75 8.44 -2.68
C LEU A 40 2.27 9.35 -1.57
N ARG A 41 1.75 10.57 -1.48
CA ARG A 41 2.27 11.62 -0.61
C ARG A 41 1.63 11.53 0.77
N PRO A 42 2.40 11.28 1.84
CA PRO A 42 1.88 11.40 3.19
C PRO A 42 1.55 12.85 3.50
N VAL A 43 0.33 13.09 3.97
CA VAL A 43 -0.16 14.39 4.45
C VAL A 43 -0.53 14.23 5.92
N PHE A 44 0.09 15.04 6.77
CA PHE A 44 -0.23 15.08 8.19
C PHE A 44 -1.25 16.19 8.44
N TYR A 45 -2.52 15.83 8.58
CA TYR A 45 -3.54 16.75 9.05
C TYR A 45 -3.69 16.61 10.57
N SER A 46 -3.60 17.73 11.28
CA SER A 46 -3.64 17.82 12.75
C SER A 46 -4.99 17.47 13.42
N GLY A 47 -5.90 16.80 12.70
CA GLY A 47 -7.25 16.46 13.17
C GLY A 47 -7.62 14.98 13.01
N PHE A 48 -6.72 14.16 12.46
CA PHE A 48 -6.93 12.73 12.24
C PHE A 48 -6.13 11.88 13.24
N ASP A 49 -6.29 12.15 14.53
CA ASP A 49 -5.52 11.51 15.62
C ASP A 49 -5.71 9.97 15.73
N TYR A 50 -6.58 9.37 14.91
CA TYR A 50 -6.89 7.93 14.92
C TYR A 50 -6.30 7.14 13.74
N TYR A 51 -5.80 7.81 12.70
CA TYR A 51 -5.27 7.16 11.49
C TYR A 51 -3.75 7.30 11.44
N ASP A 52 -3.05 6.30 10.91
CA ASP A 52 -1.59 6.34 10.85
C ASP A 52 -1.11 7.42 9.86
N SER A 53 -1.81 7.58 8.74
CA SER A 53 -1.55 8.64 7.76
C SER A 53 -2.76 8.95 6.89
N TYR A 54 -2.64 10.02 6.08
CA TYR A 54 -3.57 10.37 5.02
C TYR A 54 -2.75 10.61 3.76
N PHE A 55 -3.09 9.97 2.64
CA PHE A 55 -2.31 10.08 1.42
C PHE A 55 -3.00 10.96 0.40
N GLU A 56 -2.21 11.79 -0.30
CA GLU A 56 -2.57 12.40 -1.58
C GLU A 56 -1.88 11.63 -2.72
N TYR A 57 -2.65 11.21 -3.71
CA TYR A 57 -2.22 10.53 -4.92
C TYR A 57 -1.97 11.55 -6.04
N ALA A 58 -0.70 11.71 -6.41
CA ALA A 58 -0.25 12.63 -7.45
C ALA A 58 0.32 11.87 -8.66
N GLU A 59 -0.56 11.43 -9.57
CA GLU A 59 -0.21 10.67 -10.78
C GLU A 59 0.93 11.31 -11.59
N SER A 60 0.95 12.65 -11.66
CA SER A 60 1.91 13.42 -12.47
C SER A 60 3.37 13.24 -12.05
N VAL A 61 3.63 12.82 -10.80
CA VAL A 61 4.97 12.57 -10.28
C VAL A 61 5.28 11.08 -10.15
N THR A 62 4.40 10.20 -10.64
CA THR A 62 4.66 8.76 -10.65
C THR A 62 5.91 8.46 -11.47
N ASN A 63 6.83 7.69 -10.88
CA ASN A 63 8.02 7.24 -11.58
C ASN A 63 7.65 6.37 -12.81
N SER A 64 8.39 6.53 -13.91
CA SER A 64 8.11 5.82 -15.16
C SER A 64 8.19 4.30 -15.02
N HIS A 65 9.15 3.76 -14.26
CA HIS A 65 9.31 2.32 -14.04
C HIS A 65 8.12 1.75 -13.25
N VAL A 66 7.66 2.48 -12.23
CA VAL A 66 6.44 2.12 -11.48
C VAL A 66 5.21 2.17 -12.38
N ARG A 67 5.10 3.19 -13.23
CA ARG A 67 3.99 3.34 -14.17
C ARG A 67 3.92 2.19 -15.17
N GLU A 68 5.07 1.70 -15.61
CA GLU A 68 5.19 0.58 -16.56
C GLU A 68 4.89 -0.77 -15.91
N LEU A 69 5.51 -1.08 -14.77
CA LEU A 69 5.41 -2.39 -14.14
C LEU A 69 4.16 -2.59 -13.28
N LEU A 70 3.65 -1.50 -12.69
CA LEU A 70 2.50 -1.52 -11.78
C LEU A 70 1.48 -0.44 -12.22
N PRO A 71 0.93 -0.55 -13.44
CA PRO A 71 0.03 0.47 -14.01
C PRO A 71 -1.31 0.51 -13.26
N GLY A 72 -1.69 1.70 -12.78
CA GLY A 72 -3.07 2.06 -12.45
C GLY A 72 -3.75 2.74 -13.64
N ILE A 73 -4.85 3.44 -13.39
CA ILE A 73 -5.53 4.23 -14.42
C ILE A 73 -4.96 5.65 -14.48
N SER A 74 -5.09 6.28 -15.64
CA SER A 74 -4.93 7.72 -15.76
C SER A 74 -6.21 8.45 -15.41
N ASP A 75 -6.07 9.70 -14.96
CA ASP A 75 -7.19 10.60 -14.66
C ASP A 75 -8.13 10.06 -13.57
N VAL A 76 -7.56 9.54 -12.48
CA VAL A 76 -8.30 9.19 -11.25
C VAL A 76 -9.13 10.41 -10.81
N ASP A 77 -10.40 10.19 -10.44
CA ASP A 77 -11.31 11.23 -9.96
C ASP A 77 -10.67 11.98 -8.79
N GLU A 78 -10.72 13.31 -8.81
CA GLU A 78 -10.11 14.16 -7.76
C GLU A 78 -10.54 13.77 -6.35
N ARG A 79 -11.80 13.32 -6.19
CA ARG A 79 -12.37 12.90 -4.90
C ARG A 79 -11.78 11.60 -4.36
N GLU A 80 -11.13 10.83 -5.22
CA GLU A 80 -10.50 9.56 -4.90
C GLU A 80 -8.97 9.67 -4.88
N ARG A 81 -8.41 10.86 -5.14
CA ARG A 81 -6.96 11.07 -5.04
C ARG A 81 -6.49 11.18 -3.61
N GLU A 82 -7.39 11.24 -2.64
CA GLU A 82 -7.03 11.39 -1.24
C GLU A 82 -7.72 10.34 -0.40
N GLY A 83 -7.06 9.87 0.66
CA GLY A 83 -7.64 8.84 1.50
C GLY A 83 -6.79 8.44 2.69
N VAL A 84 -7.44 7.82 3.68
CA VAL A 84 -6.78 7.29 4.87
C VAL A 84 -5.84 6.16 4.45
N ALA A 85 -4.64 6.17 5.02
CA ALA A 85 -3.64 5.14 4.86
C ALA A 85 -3.26 4.54 6.22
N GLU A 86 -3.24 3.22 6.30
CA GLU A 86 -2.77 2.50 7.48
C GLU A 86 -1.49 1.73 7.16
N PHE A 87 -0.69 1.45 8.19
CA PHE A 87 0.49 0.61 8.08
C PHE A 87 0.29 -0.68 8.85
N LYS A 88 0.80 -1.79 8.30
CA LYS A 88 0.89 -3.08 9.00
C LYS A 88 2.16 -3.81 8.64
N PHE A 89 2.57 -4.75 9.50
CA PHE A 89 3.55 -5.74 9.07
C PHE A 89 2.93 -6.73 8.06
N ASN A 90 1.84 -7.39 8.47
CA ASN A 90 1.04 -8.28 7.62
C ASN A 90 -0.29 -7.61 7.24
N ALA A 91 -0.65 -7.58 5.96
CA ALA A 91 -1.92 -6.97 5.54
C ALA A 91 -3.14 -7.66 6.18
N ASP A 92 -3.15 -8.99 6.28
CA ASP A 92 -4.25 -9.75 6.87
C ASP A 92 -4.46 -9.49 8.37
N SER A 93 -3.53 -8.82 9.04
CA SER A 93 -3.68 -8.43 10.45
C SER A 93 -4.64 -7.25 10.65
N ILE A 94 -4.97 -6.49 9.60
CA ILE A 94 -5.90 -5.35 9.71
C ILE A 94 -7.32 -5.77 10.15
N ILE A 95 -7.71 -7.02 9.87
CA ILE A 95 -9.01 -7.56 10.32
C ILE A 95 -9.11 -7.61 11.85
N ASP A 96 -7.99 -7.75 12.57
CA ASP A 96 -7.97 -7.72 14.03
C ASP A 96 -8.44 -6.35 14.55
N ASP A 97 -7.93 -5.27 13.95
CA ASP A 97 -8.29 -3.90 14.32
C ASP A 97 -9.73 -3.54 13.94
N VAL A 98 -10.20 -4.03 12.78
CA VAL A 98 -11.58 -3.80 12.32
C VAL A 98 -12.58 -4.52 13.21
N VAL A 99 -12.35 -5.79 13.52
CA VAL A 99 -13.21 -6.58 14.42
C VAL A 99 -13.20 -6.00 15.83
N ALA A 100 -12.05 -5.49 16.30
CA ALA A 100 -11.94 -4.80 17.58
C ALA A 100 -12.56 -3.38 17.58
N SER A 101 -13.11 -2.92 16.44
CA SER A 101 -13.65 -1.56 16.26
C SER A 101 -12.63 -0.45 16.55
N ILE A 102 -11.34 -0.73 16.36
CA ILE A 102 -10.24 0.24 16.47
C ILE A 102 -10.13 1.03 15.16
N LYS A 103 -10.24 0.34 14.02
CA LYS A 103 -10.20 0.92 12.68
C LYS A 103 -11.49 0.61 11.94
N LYS A 104 -11.86 1.44 10.96
CA LYS A 104 -13.07 1.26 10.16
C LYS A 104 -12.70 1.01 8.70
N TRP A 105 -13.08 -0.17 8.19
CA TRP A 105 -12.74 -0.61 6.83
C TRP A 105 -13.10 0.41 5.75
N THR A 106 -14.30 0.98 5.85
CA THR A 106 -14.83 1.93 4.86
C THR A 106 -14.20 3.32 4.93
N ASP A 107 -13.39 3.61 5.95
CA ASP A 107 -12.63 4.85 6.01
C ASP A 107 -11.25 4.67 5.32
N MET A 108 -10.69 3.47 5.32
CA MET A 108 -9.37 3.16 4.76
C MET A 108 -9.41 3.16 3.24
N THR A 109 -8.51 3.91 2.60
CA THR A 109 -8.30 3.84 1.14
C THR A 109 -7.05 3.02 0.83
N PHE A 110 -5.99 3.23 1.59
CA PHE A 110 -4.69 2.60 1.37
C PHE A 110 -4.26 1.76 2.58
N LEU A 111 -3.55 0.67 2.29
CA LEU A 111 -2.83 -0.11 3.29
C LEU A 111 -1.41 -0.36 2.78
N VAL A 112 -0.41 0.04 3.56
CA VAL A 112 0.99 -0.24 3.26
C VAL A 112 1.47 -1.33 4.20
N CYS A 113 2.04 -2.40 3.68
CA CYS A 113 2.55 -3.48 4.51
C CYS A 113 3.84 -4.11 3.99
N TRP A 114 4.49 -4.92 4.82
CA TRP A 114 5.64 -5.70 4.37
C TRP A 114 5.20 -6.86 3.50
N GLU A 115 4.29 -7.70 4.02
CA GLU A 115 3.79 -8.90 3.35
C GLU A 115 2.28 -9.08 3.55
N VAL A 116 1.66 -9.97 2.77
CA VAL A 116 0.21 -10.20 2.83
C VAL A 116 -0.19 -10.94 4.12
N GLY A 117 0.62 -11.88 4.58
CA GLY A 117 0.20 -12.88 5.56
C GLY A 117 -0.62 -13.97 4.88
N LYS A 118 -1.93 -14.02 5.14
CA LYS A 118 -2.88 -14.90 4.44
C LYS A 118 -3.71 -14.13 3.41
N ASN A 119 -3.83 -14.68 2.21
CA ASN A 119 -4.71 -14.12 1.17
C ASN A 119 -6.21 -14.17 1.57
N GLN A 120 -6.57 -15.07 2.50
CA GLN A 120 -7.91 -15.13 3.07
C GLN A 120 -7.81 -15.42 4.56
N ARG A 121 -8.47 -14.62 5.39
CA ARG A 121 -8.52 -14.80 6.84
C ARG A 121 -9.89 -14.43 7.37
N SER A 122 -10.52 -15.37 8.06
CA SER A 122 -11.78 -15.13 8.77
C SER A 122 -11.53 -14.93 10.27
N LEU A 123 -12.22 -13.97 10.87
CA LEU A 123 -12.14 -13.65 12.29
C LEU A 123 -13.49 -13.13 12.79
N ALA A 124 -13.97 -13.65 13.92
CA ALA A 124 -15.21 -13.21 14.58
C ALA A 124 -16.46 -13.11 13.66
N GLY A 125 -16.53 -13.94 12.62
CA GLY A 125 -17.66 -13.96 11.68
C GLY A 125 -17.54 -12.98 10.50
N ASP A 126 -16.40 -12.29 10.39
CA ASP A 126 -16.02 -11.50 9.22
C ASP A 126 -14.85 -12.17 8.47
N GLU A 127 -14.60 -11.73 7.24
CA GLU A 127 -13.57 -12.31 6.39
C GLU A 127 -12.92 -11.25 5.49
N ILE A 128 -11.58 -11.23 5.49
CA ILE A 128 -10.78 -10.43 4.57
C ILE A 128 -10.23 -11.33 3.46
N THR A 129 -10.30 -10.83 2.21
CA THR A 129 -9.58 -11.38 1.05
C THR A 129 -8.60 -10.36 0.51
N ILE A 130 -7.42 -10.82 0.10
CA ILE A 130 -6.34 -10.01 -0.44
C ILE A 130 -5.84 -10.67 -1.72
N ASP A 131 -6.06 -10.01 -2.85
CA ASP A 131 -5.83 -10.54 -4.19
C ASP A 131 -4.96 -9.59 -5.02
N GLU A 132 -4.20 -10.15 -5.96
CA GLU A 132 -3.53 -9.34 -6.99
C GLU A 132 -4.57 -8.75 -7.96
N PRO A 133 -4.45 -7.47 -8.38
CA PRO A 133 -5.36 -6.87 -9.34
C PRO A 133 -5.21 -7.53 -10.72
N SER A 134 -6.33 -7.83 -11.39
CA SER A 134 -6.34 -8.47 -12.72
C SER A 134 -5.91 -7.54 -13.86
N ASP A 135 -6.08 -6.23 -13.67
CA ASP A 135 -5.88 -5.21 -14.68
C ASP A 135 -5.66 -3.81 -14.06
N PRO A 136 -5.20 -2.81 -14.84
CA PRO A 136 -4.97 -1.46 -14.32
C PRO A 136 -6.21 -0.79 -13.72
N THR A 137 -7.42 -1.10 -14.21
CA THR A 137 -8.67 -0.54 -13.70
C THR A 137 -8.94 -1.02 -12.28
N SER A 138 -8.77 -2.33 -12.05
CA SER A 138 -8.88 -2.93 -10.71
C SER A 138 -7.80 -2.43 -9.74
N ARG A 139 -6.61 -2.09 -10.25
CA ARG A 139 -5.51 -1.54 -9.44
C ARG A 139 -5.73 -0.08 -9.03
N ARG A 140 -6.41 0.70 -9.88
CA ARG A 140 -6.73 2.13 -9.73
C ARG A 140 -5.51 3.05 -9.67
N TYR A 141 -4.59 2.84 -8.75
CA TYR A 141 -3.42 3.69 -8.51
C TYR A 141 -2.12 3.01 -8.92
N HIS A 142 -1.19 3.76 -9.50
CA HIS A 142 0.15 3.25 -9.83
C HIS A 142 0.88 2.72 -8.58
N GLY A 143 1.54 1.57 -8.72
CA GLY A 143 2.36 0.97 -7.66
C GLY A 143 1.61 0.07 -6.68
N ILE A 144 0.27 0.10 -6.63
CA ILE A 144 -0.51 -0.83 -5.80
C ILE A 144 -0.25 -2.27 -6.25
N THR A 145 0.01 -3.18 -5.32
CA THR A 145 0.34 -4.58 -5.63
C THR A 145 -0.82 -5.51 -5.40
N HIS A 146 -1.71 -5.20 -4.45
CA HIS A 146 -2.86 -6.01 -4.07
C HIS A 146 -4.09 -5.14 -3.81
N ILE A 147 -5.26 -5.78 -3.76
CA ILE A 147 -6.52 -5.18 -3.32
C ILE A 147 -7.12 -6.02 -2.21
N GLY A 148 -7.58 -5.35 -1.16
CA GLY A 148 -8.28 -5.94 -0.03
C GLY A 148 -9.78 -5.78 -0.17
N ARG A 149 -10.54 -6.80 0.20
CA ARG A 149 -11.99 -6.74 0.41
C ARG A 149 -12.33 -7.36 1.76
N LEU A 150 -13.34 -6.80 2.41
CA LEU A 150 -13.85 -7.31 3.68
C LEU A 150 -15.34 -7.64 3.50
N GLN A 151 -15.77 -8.80 3.97
CA GLN A 151 -17.17 -9.23 3.84
C GLN A 151 -18.14 -8.21 4.43
N SER A 152 -17.84 -7.66 5.62
CA SER A 152 -18.65 -6.60 6.23
C SER A 152 -18.49 -5.21 5.57
N GLY A 153 -17.45 -5.02 4.76
CA GLY A 153 -17.12 -3.78 4.06
C GLY A 153 -17.92 -3.52 2.78
N GLY A 154 -18.70 -4.51 2.32
CA GLY A 154 -19.47 -4.41 1.07
C GLY A 154 -18.56 -4.27 -0.16
N ASP A 155 -18.89 -3.33 -1.05
CA ASP A 155 -18.12 -3.08 -2.28
C ASP A 155 -16.85 -2.25 -2.05
N HIS A 156 -16.59 -1.81 -0.81
CA HIS A 156 -15.44 -0.98 -0.49
C HIS A 156 -14.13 -1.76 -0.61
N THR A 157 -13.25 -1.27 -1.48
CA THR A 157 -11.93 -1.86 -1.74
C THR A 157 -10.84 -1.03 -1.08
N VAL A 158 -9.93 -1.69 -0.38
CA VAL A 158 -8.69 -1.08 0.14
C VAL A 158 -7.56 -1.41 -0.82
N PHE A 159 -6.80 -0.40 -1.24
CA PHE A 159 -5.70 -0.55 -2.18
C PHE A 159 -4.39 -0.78 -1.42
N ILE A 160 -3.76 -1.94 -1.64
CA ILE A 160 -2.67 -2.43 -0.80
C ILE A 160 -1.33 -2.34 -1.52
N LEU A 161 -0.39 -1.65 -0.89
CA LEU A 161 1.02 -1.63 -1.29
C LEU A 161 1.81 -2.59 -0.38
N VAL A 162 2.02 -3.81 -0.88
CA VAL A 162 2.92 -4.79 -0.28
C VAL A 162 4.35 -4.49 -0.72
N LEU A 163 5.16 -3.90 0.17
CA LEU A 163 6.50 -3.40 -0.14
C LEU A 163 7.45 -4.51 -0.60
N LYS A 164 7.32 -5.72 -0.05
CA LYS A 164 8.14 -6.88 -0.47
C LYS A 164 7.91 -7.24 -1.93
N ASP A 165 6.66 -7.28 -2.36
CA ASP A 165 6.30 -7.56 -3.76
C ASP A 165 6.62 -6.39 -4.68
N PHE A 166 6.38 -5.17 -4.22
CA PHE A 166 6.73 -3.96 -4.95
C PHE A 166 8.23 -3.94 -5.30
N LEU A 167 9.10 -4.15 -4.30
CA LEU A 167 10.54 -4.22 -4.51
C LEU A 167 10.94 -5.39 -5.42
N ARG A 168 10.35 -6.57 -5.22
CA ARG A 168 10.59 -7.74 -6.08
C ARG A 168 10.27 -7.45 -7.54
N ILE A 169 9.15 -6.78 -7.80
CA ILE A 169 8.69 -6.43 -9.16
C ILE A 169 9.62 -5.40 -9.78
N LEU A 170 9.97 -4.33 -9.06
CA LEU A 170 10.86 -3.29 -9.59
C LEU A 170 12.27 -3.80 -9.91
N SER A 171 12.72 -4.85 -9.23
CA SER A 171 14.04 -5.43 -9.42
C SER A 171 14.07 -6.60 -10.41
N ALA A 172 12.92 -7.05 -10.90
CA ALA A 172 12.83 -8.19 -11.83
C ALA A 172 13.40 -7.88 -13.24
N ASP A 173 13.64 -6.61 -13.57
CA ASP A 173 14.27 -6.15 -14.82
C ASP A 173 15.78 -5.89 -14.71
N SER A 174 16.48 -6.56 -13.77
CA SER A 174 17.94 -6.48 -13.59
C SER A 174 18.69 -7.65 -14.22
#